data_AF-A0A7C8DVV8-F1
#
_entry.id   AF-A0A7C8DVV8-F1
#
_cell.length_a   1.000
_cell.length_b   1.000
_cell.length_c   1.000
_cell.angle_alpha   90.00
_cell.angle_beta   90.00
_cell.angle_gamma   90.00
#
_symmetry.space_group_name_H-M   'P 1'
#
loop_
_entity.id
_entity.type
_entity.pdbx_description
1 polymer ?
#
loop_
_entity_poly.entity_id
_entity_poly.type
_entity_poly.pdbx_seq_one_letter_code
_entity_poly.pdbx_strand_id
1 'polypeptide(L)' 'MILSRFPDKSKFLKLAESYDVVPVCVQILADTHTPVSLFGRFYENKGPIFFLESVEGGERW' A
#
# COMPACT_ATOMS: atom_id res chain seq x y z
N MET A 1 13.00 -4.85 -2.02
CA MET A 1 13.24 -5.85 -0.95
C MET A 1 11.98 -5.96 -0.10
N ILE A 2 11.45 -7.18 0.11
CA ILE A 2 10.26 -7.38 0.94
C ILE A 2 10.69 -7.54 2.40
N LEU A 3 10.11 -6.73 3.28
CA LEU A 3 10.40 -6.71 4.71
C LEU A 3 9.45 -7.65 5.48
N SER A 4 8.16 -7.64 5.14
CA SER A 4 7.16 -8.48 5.80
C SER A 4 5.93 -8.69 4.91
N ARG A 5 5.15 -9.73 5.21
CA ARG A 5 3.84 -10.01 4.60
C ARG A 5 2.84 -10.27 5.71
N PHE A 6 1.64 -9.70 5.60
CA PHE A 6 0.61 -9.85 6.61
C PHE A 6 -0.80 -9.67 6.02
N PRO A 7 -1.81 -10.35 6.56
CA PRO A 7 -1.71 -11.43 7.54
C PRO A 7 -1.04 -12.68 6.94
N ASP A 8 -0.49 -13.56 7.78
CA ASP A 8 -0.16 -14.91 7.33
C ASP A 8 -1.45 -15.72 7.04
N LYS A 9 -1.31 -16.89 6.42
CA LYS A 9 -2.45 -17.72 6.02
C LYS A 9 -3.37 -18.08 7.19
N SER A 10 -2.82 -18.42 8.35
CA SER A 10 -3.62 -18.81 9.52
C SER A 10 -4.43 -17.63 10.03
N LYS A 11 -3.79 -16.46 10.17
CA LYS A 11 -4.45 -15.23 10.59
C LYS A 11 -5.47 -14.75 9.56
N PHE A 12 -5.21 -14.90 8.27
CA PHE A 12 -6.17 -14.59 7.21
C PHE A 12 -7.44 -15.43 7.35
N LEU A 13 -7.30 -16.76 7.45
CA LEU A 13 -8.45 -17.67 7.57
C LEU A 13 -9.32 -17.32 8.78
N LYS A 14 -8.68 -17.04 9.92
CA LYS A 14 -9.38 -16.64 11.13
C LYS A 14 -10.11 -15.30 10.98
N LEU A 15 -9.54 -14.32 10.27
CA LEU A 15 -10.21 -13.04 10.02
C LEU A 15 -11.37 -13.19 9.03
N ALA A 16 -11.21 -14.05 8.02
CA ALA A 16 -12.22 -14.30 7.00
C ALA A 16 -13.49 -14.97 7.55
N GLU A 17 -13.43 -15.58 8.75
CA GLU A 17 -14.62 -16.07 9.45
C GLU A 17 -15.56 -14.94 9.93
N SER A 18 -15.02 -13.75 10.16
CA SER A 18 -15.74 -12.62 10.80
C SER A 18 -15.89 -11.38 9.92
N TYR A 19 -15.14 -11.29 8.82
CA TYR A 19 -15.09 -10.09 7.97
C TYR A 19 -15.21 -10.46 6.49
N ASP A 20 -16.03 -9.70 5.75
CA ASP A 20 -16.23 -9.89 4.31
C ASP A 20 -15.00 -9.47 3.48
N VAL A 21 -14.20 -8.53 4.00
CA VAL A 21 -13.02 -7.99 3.33
C VAL A 21 -11.83 -8.04 4.29
N VAL A 22 -10.81 -8.80 3.91
CA VAL A 22 -9.55 -8.91 4.67
C VAL A 22 -8.39 -8.51 3.76
N PRO A 23 -7.72 -7.37 4.00
CA PRO A 23 -6.60 -6.93 3.16
C PRO A 23 -5.37 -7.80 3.39
N VAL A 24 -4.70 -8.19 2.29
CA VAL A 24 -3.41 -8.87 2.31
C VAL A 24 -2.35 -7.91 1.81
N CYS A 25 -1.39 -7.62 2.67
CA CYS A 25 -0.42 -6.56 2.51
C CYS A 25 1.02 -7.09 2.53
N VAL A 26 1.90 -6.30 1.95
CA VAL A 26 3.35 -6.49 2.01
C VAL A 26 4.00 -5.17 2.43
N GLN A 27 4.98 -5.25 3.31
CA GLN A 27 5.85 -4.12 3.62
C GLN A 27 7.12 -4.26 2.79
N ILE A 28 7.53 -3.18 2.14
CA ILE A 28 8.74 -3.12 1.31
C ILE A 28 9.65 -1.99 1.79
N LEU A 29 10.95 -2.13 1.58
CA LEU A 29 11.89 -1.02 1.72
C LEU A 29 11.74 -0.10 0.51
N ALA A 30 11.45 1.18 0.76
CA ALA A 30 11.21 2.19 -0.27
C ALA A 30 11.83 3.56 0.11
N ASP A 31 12.93 3.54 0.85
CA ASP A 31 13.70 4.71 1.32
C ASP A 31 14.13 5.68 0.21
N THR A 32 14.38 5.16 -0.99
CA THR A 32 14.79 5.91 -2.18
C THR A 32 13.62 6.35 -3.07
N HIS A 33 12.37 6.08 -2.67
CA HIS A 33 11.20 6.36 -3.49
C HIS A 33 10.33 7.45 -2.85
N THR A 34 9.88 8.39 -3.67
CA THR A 34 8.84 9.36 -3.31
C THR A 34 7.45 8.81 -3.66
N PRO A 35 6.36 9.31 -3.05
CA PRO A 35 5.00 8.91 -3.42
C PRO A 35 4.72 8.98 -4.94
N VAL A 36 5.15 10.05 -5.61
CA VAL A 36 4.98 10.21 -7.06
C VAL A 36 5.79 9.19 -7.87
N SER A 37 7.00 8.83 -7.43
CA SER A 37 7.80 7.80 -8.10
C SER A 37 7.17 6.41 -7.99
N LEU A 38 6.53 6.11 -6.85
CA LEU A 38 5.79 4.86 -6.66
C LEU A 38 4.52 4.84 -7.52
N PHE A 39 3.80 5.96 -7.58
CA PHE A 39 2.61 6.08 -8.43
C PHE A 39 2.91 5.73 -9.89
N GLY A 40 3.99 6.29 -10.46
CA GLY A 40 4.42 5.95 -11.81
C GLY A 40 4.82 4.48 -11.98
N ARG A 41 5.44 3.86 -10.97
CA ARG A 41 5.85 2.45 -11.01
C ARG A 41 4.66 1.48 -11.02
N PHE A 42 3.59 1.79 -10.29
CA PHE A 42 2.41 0.91 -10.18
C PHE A 42 1.35 1.16 -11.26
N TYR A 43 1.49 2.21 -12.06
CA TYR A 43 0.55 2.50 -13.13
C TYR A 43 0.76 1.58 -14.33
N GLU A 44 -0.16 0.63 -14.54
CA GLU A 44 -0.11 -0.33 -15.65
C GLU A 44 -0.81 0.14 -16.94
N ASN A 45 -1.19 1.42 -17.03
CA ASN A 45 -1.93 1.99 -18.17
C ASN A 45 -3.25 1.25 -18.52
N LYS A 46 -3.90 0.65 -17.51
CA LYS A 46 -5.14 -0.13 -17.65
C LYS A 46 -6.43 0.64 -17.31
N GLY A 47 -6.36 1.95 -17.17
CA GLY A 47 -7.49 2.80 -16.82
C GLY A 47 -7.12 3.88 -15.81
N PRO A 48 -8.05 4.76 -15.44
CA PRO A 48 -7.79 5.85 -14.51
C PRO A 48 -7.41 5.32 -13.12
N ILE A 49 -6.46 6.00 -12.48
CA ILE A 49 -6.05 5.74 -11.09
C ILE A 49 -6.07 7.06 -10.30
N PHE A 50 -6.14 6.94 -8.96
CA PHE A 50 -6.15 8.10 -8.06
C PHE A 50 -4.81 8.23 -7.35
N PHE A 51 -4.29 9.46 -7.28
CA PHE A 51 -3.16 9.84 -6.43
C PHE A 51 -3.70 10.79 -5.36
N LEU A 52 -3.62 10.38 -4.09
CA LEU A 52 -4.10 11.17 -2.96
C LEU A 52 -2.91 11.50 -2.07
N GLU A 53 -2.52 12.77 -2.05
CA GLU A 53 -1.49 13.31 -1.17
C GLU A 53 -2.11 14.43 -0.33
N SER A 54 -1.69 14.54 0.93
CA SER A 54 -2.15 15.59 1.84
C SER A 54 -0.95 16.37 2.33
N VAL A 55 -1.04 17.69 2.27
CA VAL A 55 -0.04 18.61 2.84
C VAL A 55 -0.71 19.34 3.98
N GLU A 56 -0.29 19.05 5.22
CA GLU A 56 -0.69 19.80 6.40
C GLU A 56 0.33 20.91 6.69
N GLY A 57 -0.16 22.15 6.85
CA GLY A 57 0.66 23.25 7.38
C GLY A 57 1.66 23.91 6.44
N GLY A 58 1.66 23.59 5.13
CA GLY A 58 2.21 24.38 4.00
C GLY A 58 3.72 24.73 3.98
N GLU A 59 4.42 24.69 5.12
CA GLU A 59 5.68 25.40 5.30
C GLU A 59 6.87 24.49 5.65
N ARG A 60 6.68 23.17 5.75
CA ARG A 60 7.80 22.24 5.99
C ARG A 60 7.64 20.93 5.21
N TRP A 61 8.50 20.78 4.21
CA TRP A 61 8.99 19.52 3.66
C TRP A 61 10.40 19.30 4.20
#